data_AF-A0A3D3LR15-F1
#
_entry.id   AF-A0A3D3LR15-F1
#
_cell.length_a   1.000
_cell.length_b   1.000
_cell.length_c   1.000
_cell.angle_alpha   90.00
_cell.angle_beta   90.00
_cell.angle_gamma   90.00
#
_symmetry.space_group_name_H-M   'P 1'
#
loop_
_entity.id
_entity.type
_entity.pdbx_description
1 polymer ?
#
loop_
_entity_poly.entity_id
_entity_poly.type
_entity_poly.pdbx_seq_one_letter_code
_entity_poly.pdbx_strand_id
1 'polypeptide(L)'
;MFFIKDIIFAAAIVNVITSTISLYFFYKLTELCFNKQNAIISSIIFCVFPFQAWLGMSGLPESTAYCFIIAGIYYFILWYKFQNHKILFVSSVLFALANGFRYESWFFTGTFILFVFIISLRQKDFKEVLKNSGIALISII
;
A
#
# COMPACT_ATOMS: atom_id res chain seq x y z
N MET A 1 26.28 8.30 3.48
CA MET A 1 26.45 8.14 4.93
C MET A 1 26.44 9.50 5.65
N PHE A 2 25.56 10.44 5.26
CA PHE A 2 25.71 11.88 5.59
C PHE A 2 24.86 12.39 6.76
N PHE A 3 23.88 11.62 7.28
CA PHE A 3 22.98 12.09 8.34
C PHE A 3 22.95 11.21 9.60
N ILE A 4 23.12 9.89 9.46
CA ILE A 4 23.19 8.95 10.59
C ILE A 4 24.44 8.10 10.38
N LYS A 5 25.34 8.10 11.38
CA LYS A 5 26.62 7.37 11.32
C LYS A 5 26.44 5.87 11.53
N ASP A 6 25.41 5.48 12.27
CA ASP A 6 25.08 4.09 12.58
C ASP A 6 24.05 3.54 11.58
N ILE A 7 24.45 2.53 10.80
CA ILE A 7 23.64 1.91 9.76
C ILE A 7 22.43 1.16 10.36
N ILE A 8 22.60 0.54 11.53
CA ILE A 8 21.53 -0.21 12.21
C ILE A 8 20.47 0.78 12.70
N PHE A 9 20.93 1.88 13.30
CA PHE A 9 20.02 2.93 13.77
C PHE A 9 19.29 3.62 12.61
N ALA A 10 19.97 3.83 11.47
CA ALA A 10 19.35 4.37 10.28
C ALA A 10 18.21 3.47 9.75
N ALA A 11 18.44 2.15 9.68
CA ALA A 11 17.41 1.20 9.26
C ALA A 11 16.21 1.16 10.23
N ALA A 12 16.49 1.18 11.54
CA ALA A 12 15.44 1.23 12.56
C ALA A 12 14.58 2.50 12.44
N ILE A 13 15.18 3.67 12.21
CA ILE A 13 14.44 4.93 12.02
C ILE A 13 13.53 4.85 10.80
N VAL A 14 14.04 4.33 9.67
CA VAL A 14 13.23 4.17 8.46
C VAL A 14 12.02 3.28 8.75
N ASN A 15 12.21 2.16 9.45
CA ASN A 15 11.11 1.27 9.79
C ASN A 15 10.10 1.89 10.76
N VAL A 16 10.54 2.66 11.75
CA VAL A 16 9.63 3.37 12.66
C VAL A 16 8.79 4.38 11.87
N ILE A 17 9.40 5.13 10.95
CA ILE A 17 8.69 6.09 10.09
C ILE A 17 7.68 5.36 9.21
N THR A 18 8.09 4.32 8.49
CA THR A 18 7.20 3.59 7.56
C THR A 18 6.10 2.83 8.30
N SER A 19 6.37 2.26 9.48
CA SER A 19 5.33 1.66 10.33
C SER A 19 4.32 2.68 10.86
N THR A 20 4.77 3.89 11.19
CA THR A 20 3.86 4.98 11.61
C THR A 20 2.98 5.44 10.46
N ILE A 21 3.54 5.59 9.26
CA ILE A 21 2.78 5.92 8.05
C ILE A 21 1.81 4.78 7.69
N SER A 22 2.22 3.53 7.86
CA SER A 22 1.37 2.35 7.67
C SER A 22 0.14 2.40 8.56
N LEU A 23 0.31 2.76 9.84
CA LEU A 23 -0.80 2.93 10.78
C LEU A 23 -1.80 3.99 10.30
N TYR A 24 -1.32 5.13 9.79
CA TYR A 24 -2.19 6.16 9.22
C TYR A 24 -3.01 5.64 8.04
N PHE A 25 -2.38 4.97 7.07
CA PHE A 25 -3.10 4.41 5.93
C PHE A 25 -4.02 3.26 6.34
N PHE A 26 -3.64 2.43 7.30
CA PHE A 26 -4.48 1.37 7.84
C PHE A 26 -5.74 1.91 8.50
N TYR A 27 -5.62 2.99 9.29
CA TYR A 27 -6.75 3.72 9.84
C TYR A 27 -7.67 4.23 8.71
N LYS A 28 -7.10 4.93 7.72
CA LYS A 28 -7.87 5.51 6.62
C LYS A 28 -8.55 4.47 5.73
N LEU A 29 -7.89 3.35 5.50
CA LEU A 29 -8.42 2.20 4.77
C LEU A 29 -9.62 1.60 5.53
N THR A 30 -9.47 1.38 6.83
CA THR A 30 -10.54 0.82 7.67
C THR A 30 -11.73 1.77 7.79
N GLU A 31 -11.48 3.08 7.93
CA GLU A 31 -12.49 4.13 7.94
C GLU A 31 -13.26 4.16 6.61
N LEU A 32 -12.56 3.98 5.48
CA LEU A 32 -13.14 3.97 4.14
C LEU A 32 -14.02 2.74 3.88
N CYS A 33 -13.64 1.57 4.40
CA CYS A 33 -14.39 0.32 4.21
C CYS A 33 -15.55 0.15 5.19
N PHE A 34 -15.43 0.69 6.40
CA PHE A 34 -16.39 0.49 7.48
C PHE A 34 -16.86 1.83 8.05
N ASN A 35 -16.43 2.15 9.26
CA ASN A 35 -16.78 3.37 9.97
C ASN A 35 -15.62 3.82 10.87
N LYS A 36 -15.72 5.04 11.38
CA LYS A 36 -14.68 5.66 12.21
C LYS A 36 -14.36 4.87 13.49
N GLN A 37 -15.38 4.30 14.14
CA GLN A 37 -15.19 3.57 15.39
C GLN A 37 -14.39 2.28 15.17
N ASN A 38 -14.74 1.51 14.13
CA ASN A 38 -14.00 0.32 13.73
C ASN A 38 -12.56 0.67 13.35
N ALA A 39 -12.35 1.78 12.62
CA ALA A 39 -11.01 2.24 12.28
C ALA A 39 -10.13 2.54 13.51
N ILE A 40 -10.68 3.21 14.53
CA ILE A 40 -9.96 3.49 15.78
C ILE A 40 -9.62 2.17 16.49
N ILE A 41 -10.60 1.29 16.70
CA ILE A 41 -10.40 0.03 17.42
C ILE A 41 -9.39 -0.85 16.70
N SER A 42 -9.54 -1.05 15.39
CA SER A 42 -8.61 -1.82 14.59
C SER A 42 -7.21 -1.23 14.61
N SER A 43 -7.06 0.10 14.59
CA SER A 43 -5.75 0.76 14.64
C SER A 43 -5.06 0.57 15.99
N ILE A 44 -5.81 0.60 17.10
CA ILE A 44 -5.27 0.29 18.43
C ILE A 44 -4.78 -1.15 18.49
N ILE A 45 -5.59 -2.10 18.00
CA ILE A 45 -5.20 -3.51 17.91
C ILE A 45 -3.93 -3.66 17.05
N PHE A 46 -3.86 -2.97 15.92
CA PHE A 46 -2.71 -2.99 15.02
C PHE A 46 -1.43 -2.47 15.69
N CYS A 47 -1.52 -1.43 16.53
CA CYS A 47 -0.37 -0.90 17.27
C CYS A 47 0.23 -1.90 18.27
N VAL A 48 -0.61 -2.71 18.91
CA VAL A 48 -0.16 -3.70 19.91
C VAL A 48 0.06 -5.09 19.31
N PHE A 49 -0.23 -5.27 18.02
CA PHE A 49 -0.05 -6.55 17.35
C PHE A 49 1.44 -6.91 17.31
N PRO A 50 1.88 -8.02 17.94
CA PRO A 50 3.30 -8.29 18.15
C PRO A 50 4.13 -8.29 16.86
N PHE A 51 3.55 -8.78 15.76
CA PHE A 51 4.20 -8.81 14.47
C PHE A 51 4.47 -7.39 13.92
N GLN A 52 3.50 -6.48 14.05
CA GLN A 52 3.65 -5.10 13.61
C GLN A 52 4.70 -4.36 14.46
N ALA A 53 4.65 -4.54 15.79
CA ALA A 53 5.61 -3.94 16.70
C ALA A 53 7.04 -4.45 16.45
N TRP A 54 7.19 -5.76 16.24
CA TRP A 54 8.48 -6.39 15.98
C TRP A 54 9.07 -5.96 14.63
N LEU A 55 8.28 -5.98 13.55
CA LEU A 55 8.73 -5.53 12.23
C LEU A 55 9.14 -4.04 12.23
N GLY A 56 8.42 -3.22 13.01
CA GLY A 56 8.76 -1.80 13.17
C GLY A 56 10.15 -1.55 13.80
N MET A 57 10.70 -2.51 14.53
CA MET A 57 11.99 -2.36 15.23
C MET A 57 13.14 -3.18 14.62
N SER A 58 12.84 -4.19 13.81
CA SER A 58 13.82 -5.16 13.34
C SER A 58 14.78 -4.67 12.23
N GLY A 59 14.55 -3.47 11.68
CA GLY A 59 15.33 -2.94 10.55
C GLY A 59 15.13 -3.71 9.23
N LEU A 60 14.16 -4.61 9.17
CA LEU A 60 13.84 -5.43 8.01
C LEU A 60 13.00 -4.65 6.96
N PRO A 61 13.21 -4.86 5.64
CA PRO A 61 12.53 -4.10 4.58
C PRO A 61 11.01 -4.32 4.50
N GLU A 62 10.50 -5.35 5.19
CA GLU A 62 9.09 -5.75 5.33
C GLU A 62 8.21 -4.56 5.70
N SER A 63 8.59 -3.81 6.74
CA SER A 63 7.80 -2.69 7.24
C SER A 63 7.59 -1.62 6.17
N THR A 64 8.63 -1.41 5.36
CA THR A 64 8.59 -0.45 4.25
C THR A 64 7.75 -0.99 3.10
N ALA A 65 7.89 -2.26 2.72
CA ALA A 65 7.05 -2.90 1.72
C ALA A 65 5.56 -2.89 2.13
N TYR A 66 5.24 -3.25 3.38
CA TYR A 66 3.88 -3.25 3.90
C TYR A 66 3.28 -1.84 3.93
N CYS A 67 4.07 -0.82 4.24
CA CYS A 67 3.63 0.57 4.16
C CYS A 67 3.12 0.92 2.75
N PHE A 68 3.90 0.58 1.73
CA PHE A 68 3.53 0.82 0.35
C PHE A 68 2.34 -0.03 -0.11
N ILE A 69 2.25 -1.29 0.34
CA ILE A 69 1.09 -2.16 0.05
C ILE A 69 -0.20 -1.57 0.64
N ILE A 70 -0.21 -1.21 1.92
CA ILE A 70 -1.41 -0.67 2.59
C ILE A 70 -1.83 0.67 1.95
N ALA A 71 -0.86 1.54 1.66
CA ALA A 71 -1.12 2.78 0.93
C ALA A 71 -1.66 2.52 -0.48
N GLY A 72 -1.09 1.57 -1.21
CA GLY A 72 -1.55 1.13 -2.53
C GLY A 72 -3.00 0.66 -2.49
N ILE A 73 -3.34 -0.23 -1.56
CA ILE A 73 -4.72 -0.69 -1.37
C ILE A 73 -5.67 0.48 -1.06
N TYR A 74 -5.27 1.41 -0.20
CA TYR A 74 -6.06 2.60 0.10
C TYR A 74 -6.38 3.42 -1.16
N TYR A 75 -5.38 3.74 -1.97
CA TYR A 75 -5.59 4.49 -3.21
C TYR A 75 -6.34 3.67 -4.27
N PHE A 76 -6.16 2.35 -4.33
CA PHE A 76 -6.99 1.48 -5.18
C PHE A 76 -8.48 1.57 -4.83
N ILE A 77 -8.84 1.52 -3.53
CA ILE A 77 -10.24 1.65 -3.12
C ILE A 77 -10.77 3.07 -3.39
N LEU A 78 -9.95 4.10 -3.20
CA LEU A 78 -10.32 5.46 -3.61
C LEU A 78 -10.57 5.55 -5.12
N TRP A 79 -9.71 4.94 -5.94
CA TRP A 79 -9.94 4.88 -7.39
C TRP A 79 -11.24 4.14 -7.71
N TYR A 80 -11.52 3.01 -7.05
CA TYR A 80 -12.78 2.30 -7.26
C TYR A 80 -14.01 3.18 -6.97
N LYS A 81 -13.94 4.03 -5.94
CA LYS A 81 -15.04 4.94 -5.55
C LYS A 81 -15.17 6.16 -6.46
N PHE A 82 -14.06 6.77 -6.87
CA PHE A 82 -14.05 8.05 -7.59
C PHE A 82 -13.74 7.95 -9.09
N GLN A 83 -13.35 6.76 -9.57
CA GLN A 83 -13.01 6.46 -10.97
C GLN A 83 -11.99 7.43 -11.58
N ASN A 84 -11.04 7.92 -10.78
CA ASN A 84 -10.05 8.91 -11.21
C ASN A 84 -8.68 8.27 -11.51
N HIS A 85 -8.22 8.34 -12.76
CA HIS A 85 -6.96 7.72 -13.20
C HIS A 85 -5.71 8.21 -12.46
N LYS A 86 -5.69 9.44 -11.96
CA LYS A 86 -4.56 9.93 -11.16
C LYS A 86 -4.40 9.11 -9.88
N ILE A 87 -5.52 8.74 -9.26
CA ILE A 87 -5.56 7.92 -8.05
C ILE A 87 -5.09 6.49 -8.37
N LEU A 88 -5.52 5.92 -9.50
CA LEU A 88 -5.05 4.62 -9.96
C LEU A 88 -3.54 4.62 -10.20
N PHE A 89 -3.02 5.67 -10.84
CA PHE A 89 -1.59 5.81 -11.07
C PHE A 89 -0.80 5.87 -9.75
N VAL A 90 -1.27 6.64 -8.75
CA VAL A 90 -0.66 6.63 -7.42
C VAL A 90 -0.66 5.23 -6.81
N SER A 91 -1.79 4.51 -6.88
CA SER A 91 -1.87 3.12 -6.43
C SER A 91 -0.85 2.22 -7.12
N SER A 92 -0.73 2.30 -8.45
CA SER A 92 0.23 1.49 -9.22
C SER A 92 1.67 1.77 -8.83
N VAL A 93 2.04 3.06 -8.66
CA VAL A 93 3.39 3.46 -8.25
C VAL A 93 3.70 2.93 -6.85
N LEU A 94 2.75 2.94 -5.92
CA LEU A 94 2.96 2.40 -4.58
C LEU A 94 3.18 0.88 -4.61
N PHE A 95 2.44 0.12 -5.43
CA PHE A 95 2.70 -1.30 -5.60
C PHE A 95 4.06 -1.60 -6.26
N ALA A 96 4.46 -0.80 -7.25
CA ALA A 96 5.80 -0.89 -7.84
C ALA A 96 6.90 -0.67 -6.78
N LEU A 97 6.75 0.38 -5.96
CA LEU A 97 7.67 0.64 -4.85
C LEU A 97 7.70 -0.54 -3.87
N ALA A 98 6.56 -1.16 -3.55
CA ALA A 98 6.52 -2.34 -2.68
C ALA A 98 7.32 -3.53 -3.25
N ASN A 99 7.24 -3.78 -4.57
CA ASN A 99 8.05 -4.81 -5.24
C ASN A 99 9.55 -4.49 -5.17
N GLY A 100 9.91 -3.21 -5.28
CA GLY A 100 11.31 -2.76 -5.15
C GLY A 100 11.91 -3.04 -3.77
N PHE A 101 11.12 -3.08 -2.70
CA PHE A 101 11.60 -3.42 -1.36
C PHE A 101 11.58 -4.93 -1.07
N ARG A 102 10.55 -5.64 -1.55
CA ARG A 102 10.41 -7.09 -1.33
C ARG A 102 9.78 -7.79 -2.53
N TYR A 103 10.40 -8.88 -2.95
CA TYR A 103 9.92 -9.64 -4.10
C TYR A 103 8.54 -10.21 -3.84
N GLU A 104 8.22 -10.68 -2.63
CA GLU A 104 6.94 -11.29 -2.27
C GLU A 104 5.74 -10.36 -2.48
N SER A 105 5.98 -9.06 -2.61
CA SER A 105 4.97 -8.06 -2.98
C SER A 105 4.35 -8.33 -4.36
N TRP A 106 4.99 -9.15 -5.21
CA TRP A 106 4.47 -9.55 -6.53
C TRP A 106 3.05 -10.13 -6.45
N PHE A 107 2.73 -10.82 -5.35
CA PHE A 107 1.40 -11.39 -5.14
C PHE A 107 0.32 -10.32 -5.04
N PHE A 108 0.60 -9.22 -4.32
CA PHE A 108 -0.32 -8.10 -4.18
C PHE A 108 -0.48 -7.34 -5.50
N THR A 109 0.62 -7.16 -6.23
CA THR A 109 0.65 -6.58 -7.59
C THR A 109 -0.23 -7.37 -8.55
N GLY A 110 -0.06 -8.70 -8.61
CA GLY A 110 -0.87 -9.58 -9.47
C GLY A 110 -2.36 -9.51 -9.11
N THR A 111 -2.69 -9.51 -7.81
CA THR A 111 -4.06 -9.39 -7.32
C THR A 111 -4.68 -8.03 -7.68
N PHE A 112 -3.92 -6.95 -7.54
CA PHE A 112 -4.32 -5.60 -7.90
C PHE A 112 -4.64 -5.47 -9.40
N ILE A 113 -3.75 -5.95 -10.27
CA ILE A 113 -3.96 -5.92 -11.74
C ILE A 113 -5.22 -6.71 -12.11
N LEU A 114 -5.38 -7.91 -11.55
CA LEU A 114 -6.55 -8.74 -11.78
C LEU A 114 -7.85 -8.02 -11.37
N PHE A 115 -7.86 -7.38 -10.20
CA PHE A 115 -9.03 -6.63 -9.76
C PHE A 115 -9.32 -5.40 -10.61
N VAL A 116 -8.30 -4.62 -10.98
CA VAL A 116 -8.48 -3.46 -11.89
C VAL A 116 -9.08 -3.92 -13.21
N PHE A 117 -8.59 -5.03 -13.77
CA PHE A 117 -9.13 -5.60 -15.00
C PHE A 117 -10.59 -6.03 -14.85
N ILE A 118 -10.92 -6.85 -13.83
CA ILE A 118 -12.28 -7.33 -13.58
C ILE A 118 -13.26 -6.17 -13.35
N ILE A 119 -12.86 -5.16 -12.57
CA ILE A 119 -13.68 -3.98 -12.31
C ILE A 119 -13.87 -3.18 -13.61
N SER A 120 -12.81 -3.02 -14.39
CA SER A 120 -12.88 -2.25 -15.64
C SER A 120 -13.74 -2.95 -16.68
N LEU A 121 -13.80 -4.28 -16.74
CA LEU A 121 -14.71 -5.02 -17.64
C LEU A 121 -16.19 -4.71 -17.41
N ARG A 122 -16.56 -4.18 -16.24
CA ARG A 122 -17.93 -3.71 -15.97
C ARG A 122 -18.23 -2.37 -16.65
N GLN A 123 -17.21 -1.67 -17.13
CA GLN A 123 -17.36 -0.44 -17.91
C GLN A 123 -17.69 -0.82 -19.36
N LYS A 124 -18.64 -0.10 -19.98
CA LYS A 124 -19.08 -0.36 -21.36
C LYS A 124 -18.05 0.08 -22.41
N ASP A 125 -17.07 0.90 -22.04
CA ASP A 125 -16.07 1.45 -22.95
C ASP A 125 -14.76 0.64 -22.90
N PHE A 126 -14.44 -0.06 -23.98
CA PHE A 126 -13.21 -0.84 -24.12
C PHE A 126 -11.94 0.02 -24.02
N LYS A 127 -11.99 1.29 -24.41
CA LYS A 127 -10.84 2.20 -24.30
C LYS A 127 -10.47 2.43 -22.83
N GLU A 128 -11.46 2.55 -21.96
CA GLU A 128 -11.23 2.72 -20.54
C GLU A 128 -10.70 1.44 -19.87
N VAL A 129 -11.15 0.26 -20.35
CA VAL A 129 -10.57 -1.02 -19.92
C VAL A 129 -9.07 -1.08 -20.20
N LEU A 130 -8.67 -0.77 -21.44
CA LEU A 130 -7.27 -0.77 -21.84
C LEU A 130 -6.45 0.25 -21.06
N LYS A 131 -6.99 1.45 -20.86
CA LYS A 131 -6.30 2.53 -20.14
C LYS A 131 -6.09 2.19 -18.67
N ASN A 132 -7.12 1.72 -17.96
CA ASN A 132 -6.99 1.34 -16.55
C ASN A 132 -6.04 0.14 -16.38
N SER A 133 -6.14 -0.85 -17.26
CA SER A 133 -5.23 -2.01 -17.24
C SER A 133 -3.79 -1.59 -17.54
N GLY A 134 -3.57 -0.70 -18.51
CA GLY A 134 -2.26 -0.15 -18.82
C GLY A 134 -1.64 0.60 -17.64
N ILE A 135 -2.42 1.40 -16.91
CA ILE A 135 -1.96 2.08 -15.69
C ILE A 135 -1.67 1.05 -14.59
N ALA A 136 -2.48 0.01 -14.45
CA ALA A 136 -2.25 -1.04 -13.46
C ALA A 136 -0.93 -1.79 -13.71
N LEU A 137 -0.56 -2.03 -14.98
CA LEU A 137 0.70 -2.72 -15.33
C LEU A 137 1.97 -1.98 -14.88
N ILE A 138 1.91 -0.68 -14.60
CA ILE A 138 3.04 0.07 -14.01
C ILE A 138 3.46 -0.54 -12.68
N SER A 139 2.54 -1.17 -11.95
CA SER A 139 2.83 -1.83 -10.68
C SER A 139 3.76 -3.04 -10.80
N ILE A 140 4.06 -3.55 -12.01
CA ILE A 140 4.97 -4.69 -12.21
C ILE A 140 6.44 -4.29 -12.07
N ILE A 141 6.76 -3.01 -12.32
CA ILE A 141 8.13 -2.46 -12.23
C ILE A 141 8.62 -2.55 -10.79
#